data_AF-A0AAQ0U3L7-F1
#
_entry.id   AF-A0AAQ0U3L7-F1
#
_cell.length_a   1.000
_cell.length_b   1.000
_cell.length_c   1.000
_cell.angle_alpha   90.00
_cell.angle_beta   90.00
_cell.angle_gamma   90.00
#
_symmetry.space_group_name_H-M   'P 1'
#
loop_
_entity.id
_entity.type
_entity.pdbx_description
1 polymer ?
#
loop_
_entity_poly.entity_id
_entity_poly.type
_entity_poly.pdbx_seq_one_letter_code
_entity_poly.pdbx_strand_id
1 'polypeptide(L)'
;MSDLPITVSSVIASFELLNALVIDVVDTFRADPIDVRPPHKSGSVAWKDLHAQRRFASEWSQAPILNAQAEALRYLASAEDHLRAAAHLVLADGVVLSPISLGRTVVTASATAVWLVRSNVTTQERLRRSMSFRIRTLEERLQYCDDDSATRKYKIQLDTELQQISDLSADLGMAFKTSKTGRRYIDQPIPSDTQLMREFFADYDQEEGESKGMAEFVQRFYSAAVHANANNLAIGTLVRTGTSRDGAHLAAISLSARETARYLQTMAYSFTLAYAVLSSYFGYGESPAIRKAWNAMATLSRIAVSGT
;
A
#
# COMPACT_ATOMS: atom_id res chain seq x y z
N MET A 1 -42.14 11.97 -8.13
CA MET A 1 -41.10 12.00 -7.09
C MET A 1 -40.28 13.25 -7.35
N SER A 2 -40.33 14.21 -6.44
CA SER A 2 -39.67 15.51 -6.57
C SER A 2 -38.24 15.38 -6.03
N ASP A 3 -37.25 15.46 -6.93
CA ASP A 3 -35.85 15.60 -6.53
C ASP A 3 -35.71 16.93 -5.79
N LEU A 4 -35.62 16.87 -4.47
CA LEU A 4 -35.24 18.02 -3.67
C LEU A 4 -33.85 18.48 -4.15
N PRO A 5 -33.64 19.79 -4.39
CA PRO A 5 -32.36 20.29 -4.85
C PRO A 5 -31.30 19.95 -3.80
N ILE A 6 -30.35 19.08 -4.17
CA ILE A 6 -29.14 18.84 -3.38
C ILE A 6 -28.45 20.18 -3.23
N THR A 7 -28.39 20.71 -2.02
CA THR A 7 -27.77 22.01 -1.77
C THR A 7 -26.25 21.86 -1.82
N VAL A 8 -25.53 22.89 -2.28
CA VAL A 8 -24.06 22.91 -2.29
C VAL A 8 -23.49 22.58 -0.88
N SER A 9 -24.21 22.97 0.17
CA SER A 9 -23.89 22.66 1.56
C SER A 9 -23.92 21.15 1.87
N SER A 10 -24.83 20.36 1.30
CA SER A 10 -24.87 18.91 1.54
C SER A 10 -23.75 18.14 0.82
N VAL A 11 -23.27 18.67 -0.30
CA VAL A 11 -22.14 18.07 -1.04
C VAL A 11 -20.85 18.28 -0.27
N ILE A 12 -20.55 19.51 0.17
CA ILE A 12 -19.36 19.84 0.97
C ILE A 12 -19.33 19.00 2.26
N ALA A 13 -20.45 18.94 2.99
CA ALA A 13 -20.55 18.12 4.20
C ALA A 13 -20.26 16.63 3.96
N SER A 14 -20.61 16.10 2.77
CA SER A 14 -20.31 14.72 2.41
C SER A 14 -18.81 14.51 2.23
N PHE A 15 -18.10 15.42 1.55
CA PHE A 15 -16.65 15.33 1.38
C PHE A 15 -15.89 15.57 2.70
N GLU A 16 -16.37 16.47 3.56
CA GLU A 16 -15.84 16.67 4.92
C GLU A 16 -15.98 15.40 5.76
N LEU A 17 -17.13 14.72 5.67
CA LEU A 17 -17.33 13.43 6.33
C LEU A 17 -16.38 12.35 5.79
N LEU A 18 -16.18 12.27 4.46
CA LEU A 18 -15.22 11.34 3.86
C LEU A 18 -13.80 11.59 4.35
N ASN A 19 -13.37 12.85 4.39
CA ASN A 19 -12.09 13.25 4.95
C ASN A 19 -11.97 12.81 6.41
N ALA A 20 -12.94 13.19 7.25
CA ALA A 20 -12.92 12.89 8.68
C ALA A 20 -12.85 11.39 8.94
N LEU A 21 -13.61 10.57 8.21
CA LEU A 21 -13.59 9.11 8.36
C LEU A 21 -12.22 8.50 8.01
N VAL A 22 -11.59 8.96 6.92
CA VAL A 22 -10.26 8.44 6.51
C VAL A 22 -9.16 8.93 7.44
N ILE A 23 -9.21 10.20 7.87
CA ILE A 23 -8.28 10.75 8.87
C ILE A 23 -8.44 10.02 10.20
N ASP A 24 -9.67 9.72 10.62
CA ASP A 24 -9.94 8.98 11.85
C ASP A 24 -9.34 7.57 11.82
N VAL A 25 -9.40 6.87 10.67
CA VAL A 25 -8.69 5.59 10.47
C VAL A 25 -7.19 5.75 10.70
N VAL A 26 -6.56 6.74 10.06
CA VAL A 26 -5.10 6.98 10.15
C VAL A 26 -4.67 7.42 11.56
N ASP A 27 -5.34 8.40 12.14
CA ASP A 27 -4.98 8.98 13.43
C ASP A 27 -5.19 7.98 14.58
N THR A 28 -6.18 7.10 14.46
CA THR A 28 -6.39 6.02 15.42
C THR A 28 -5.16 5.10 15.49
N PHE A 29 -4.51 4.82 14.36
CA PHE A 29 -3.27 4.02 14.34
C PHE A 29 -2.03 4.78 14.81
N ARG A 30 -1.99 6.10 14.66
CA ARG A 30 -0.92 6.93 15.25
C ARG A 30 -1.04 7.04 16.77
N ALA A 31 -2.27 7.05 17.28
CA ALA A 31 -2.55 7.09 18.71
C ALA A 31 -2.29 5.74 19.40
N ASP A 32 -2.41 4.64 18.65
CA ASP A 32 -2.08 3.28 19.07
C ASP A 32 -0.97 2.70 18.17
N PRO A 33 0.26 3.26 18.23
CA PRO A 33 1.32 2.79 17.36
C PRO A 33 1.66 1.35 17.74
N ILE A 34 1.79 0.49 16.73
CA ILE A 34 2.35 -0.85 16.94
C ILE A 34 3.75 -0.65 17.52
N ASP A 35 3.95 -0.97 18.81
CA ASP A 35 5.29 -0.94 19.39
C ASP A 35 6.06 -2.13 18.82
N VAL A 36 6.97 -1.80 17.93
CA VAL A 36 7.80 -2.73 17.17
C VAL A 36 9.17 -2.86 17.80
N ARG A 37 9.41 -2.13 18.89
CA ARG A 37 10.63 -2.25 19.66
C ARG A 37 10.53 -3.52 20.51
N PRO A 38 11.61 -4.30 20.58
CA PRO A 38 11.67 -5.40 21.53
C PRO A 38 11.46 -4.95 22.99
N PRO A 39 10.90 -5.81 23.85
CA PRO A 39 10.45 -7.17 23.54
C PRO A 39 9.05 -7.21 22.90
N HIS A 40 8.91 -8.02 21.84
CA HIS A 40 7.61 -8.34 21.25
C HIS A 40 6.74 -9.16 22.23
N LYS A 41 5.41 -9.10 22.06
CA LYS A 41 4.48 -9.88 22.89
C LYS A 41 4.79 -11.38 22.82
N SER A 42 4.94 -12.01 23.99
CA SER A 42 5.28 -13.44 24.07
C SER A 42 4.31 -14.32 23.27
N GLY A 43 4.87 -15.29 22.54
CA GLY A 43 4.12 -16.23 21.71
C GLY A 43 3.72 -15.72 20.32
N SER A 44 3.86 -14.42 20.03
CA SER A 44 3.58 -13.86 18.71
C SER A 44 4.54 -14.37 17.64
N VAL A 45 4.19 -14.20 16.36
CA VAL A 45 5.07 -14.58 15.25
C VAL A 45 6.33 -13.71 15.25
N ALA A 46 6.19 -12.40 15.49
CA ALA A 46 7.31 -11.48 15.63
C ALA A 46 8.27 -11.88 16.76
N TRP A 47 7.73 -12.35 17.89
CA TRP A 47 8.52 -12.85 19.01
C TRP A 47 9.33 -14.09 18.63
N LYS A 48 8.70 -15.07 17.95
CA LYS A 48 9.39 -16.27 17.45
C LYS A 48 10.50 -15.92 16.46
N ASP A 49 10.22 -15.00 15.54
CA ASP A 49 11.21 -14.52 14.58
C ASP A 49 12.40 -13.85 15.29
N LEU A 50 12.13 -12.99 16.27
CA LEU A 50 13.18 -12.30 17.04
C LEU A 50 14.07 -13.27 17.82
N HIS A 51 13.53 -14.37 18.36
CA HIS A 51 14.35 -15.41 19.00
C HIS A 51 15.27 -16.13 18.03
N ALA A 52 14.91 -16.19 16.74
CA ALA A 52 15.76 -16.73 15.70
C ALA A 52 16.80 -15.72 15.17
N GLN A 53 16.79 -14.46 15.62
CA GLN A 53 17.65 -13.37 15.14
C GLN A 53 19.14 -13.75 15.09
N ARG A 54 19.65 -14.43 16.12
CA ARG A 54 21.07 -14.83 16.20
C ARG A 54 21.48 -15.82 15.12
N ARG A 55 20.55 -16.67 14.65
CA ARG A 55 20.81 -17.65 13.59
C ARG A 55 21.09 -16.97 12.24
N PHE A 56 20.55 -15.77 12.04
CA PHE A 56 20.60 -15.07 10.76
C PHE A 56 21.60 -13.90 10.75
N ALA A 57 22.18 -13.53 11.89
CA ALA A 57 23.13 -12.43 11.98
C ALA A 57 24.40 -12.73 11.15
N SER A 58 24.87 -11.74 10.39
CA SER A 58 26.06 -11.85 9.54
C SER A 58 26.72 -10.49 9.33
N GLU A 59 27.75 -10.44 8.48
CA GLU A 59 28.39 -9.18 8.08
C GLU A 59 27.42 -8.20 7.42
N TRP A 60 26.41 -8.69 6.68
CA TRP A 60 25.38 -7.84 6.08
C TRP A 60 24.56 -7.10 7.14
N SER A 61 24.13 -7.80 8.19
CA SER A 61 23.37 -7.21 9.28
C SER A 61 23.49 -8.02 10.56
N GLN A 62 23.67 -7.32 11.67
CA GLN A 62 23.60 -7.91 13.02
C GLN A 62 22.15 -8.10 13.51
N ALA A 63 21.19 -7.45 12.86
CA ALA A 63 19.77 -7.49 13.22
C ALA A 63 18.83 -7.74 12.01
N PRO A 64 19.07 -8.75 11.14
CA PRO A 64 18.30 -8.95 9.92
C PRO A 64 16.79 -9.17 10.11
N ILE A 65 16.36 -9.80 11.20
CA ILE A 65 14.92 -9.99 11.47
C ILE A 65 14.27 -8.66 11.85
N LEU A 66 14.91 -7.87 12.71
CA LEU A 66 14.43 -6.52 13.03
C LEU A 66 14.39 -5.63 11.79
N ASN A 67 15.39 -5.71 10.92
CA ASN A 67 15.39 -4.99 9.64
C ASN A 67 14.24 -5.42 8.73
N ALA A 68 13.94 -6.73 8.65
CA ALA A 68 12.81 -7.24 7.89
C ALA A 68 11.45 -6.77 8.44
N GLN A 69 11.31 -6.71 9.76
CA GLN A 69 10.12 -6.16 10.43
C GLN A 69 9.98 -4.66 10.15
N ALA A 70 11.06 -3.89 10.27
CA ALA A 70 11.10 -2.46 9.96
C ALA A 70 10.73 -2.17 8.50
N GLU A 71 11.16 -3.02 7.57
CA GLU A 71 10.81 -2.91 6.15
C GLU A 71 9.31 -3.05 5.91
N ALA A 72 8.64 -4.02 6.54
CA ALA A 72 7.19 -4.17 6.43
C ALA A 72 6.43 -2.95 6.99
N LEU A 73 6.89 -2.42 8.12
CA LEU A 73 6.31 -1.23 8.74
C LEU A 73 6.52 0.02 7.90
N ARG A 74 7.66 0.15 7.22
CA ARG A 74 7.94 1.23 6.28
C ARG A 74 6.93 1.25 5.13
N TYR A 75 6.54 0.08 4.61
CA TYR A 75 5.48 -0.02 3.61
C TYR A 75 4.11 0.35 4.18
N LEU A 76 3.79 -0.09 5.40
CA LEU A 76 2.54 0.29 6.06
C LEU A 76 2.46 1.81 6.30
N ALA A 77 3.54 2.43 6.77
CA ALA A 77 3.64 3.89 6.98
C ALA A 77 3.53 4.66 5.66
N SER A 78 4.08 4.12 4.56
CA SER A 78 3.89 4.70 3.22
C SER A 78 2.43 4.64 2.79
N ALA A 79 1.75 3.51 3.02
CA ALA A 79 0.31 3.38 2.73
C ALA A 79 -0.53 4.38 3.55
N GLU A 80 -0.21 4.53 4.84
CA GLU A 80 -0.83 5.50 5.73
C GLU A 80 -0.69 6.94 5.22
N ASP A 81 0.53 7.36 4.89
CA ASP A 81 0.83 8.72 4.43
C ASP A 81 0.09 9.05 3.13
N HIS A 82 0.10 8.13 2.16
CA HIS A 82 -0.62 8.32 0.90
C HIS A 82 -2.14 8.31 1.08
N LEU A 83 -2.67 7.51 2.01
CA LEU A 83 -4.09 7.50 2.34
C LEU A 83 -4.51 8.83 2.98
N ARG A 84 -3.69 9.35 3.90
CA ARG A 84 -3.90 10.67 4.51
C ARG A 84 -3.86 11.78 3.47
N ALA A 85 -2.89 11.74 2.55
CA ALA A 85 -2.81 12.69 1.45
C ALA A 85 -4.06 12.61 0.55
N ALA A 86 -4.55 11.41 0.22
CA ALA A 86 -5.78 11.24 -0.54
C ALA A 86 -6.98 11.87 0.19
N ALA A 87 -7.09 11.68 1.51
CA ALA A 87 -8.14 12.30 2.31
C ALA A 87 -8.09 13.83 2.29
N HIS A 88 -6.91 14.45 2.35
CA HIS A 88 -6.79 15.90 2.26
C HIS A 88 -7.09 16.42 0.84
N LEU A 89 -6.67 15.70 -0.20
CA LEU A 89 -6.86 16.12 -1.58
C LEU A 89 -8.32 16.07 -2.04
N VAL A 90 -9.20 15.26 -1.41
CA VAL A 90 -10.63 15.28 -1.76
C VAL A 90 -11.36 16.56 -1.33
N LEU A 91 -10.75 17.37 -0.46
CA LEU A 91 -11.26 18.68 -0.07
C LEU A 91 -10.58 19.83 -0.81
N ALA A 92 -9.54 19.56 -1.60
CA ALA A 92 -8.77 20.61 -2.26
C ALA A 92 -9.51 21.14 -3.49
N ASP A 93 -9.65 22.46 -3.58
CA ASP A 93 -10.28 23.12 -4.72
C ASP A 93 -9.54 22.82 -6.03
N GLY A 94 -10.31 22.47 -7.07
CA GLY A 94 -9.76 22.15 -8.39
C GLY A 94 -9.05 20.79 -8.49
N VAL A 95 -9.09 19.98 -7.44
CA VAL A 95 -8.45 18.65 -7.41
C VAL A 95 -9.51 17.56 -7.53
N VAL A 96 -9.47 16.79 -8.62
CA VAL A 96 -10.48 15.75 -8.90
C VAL A 96 -9.85 14.36 -8.94
N LEU A 97 -8.82 14.16 -9.77
CA LEU A 97 -8.24 12.83 -10.03
C LEU A 97 -7.02 12.51 -9.16
N SER A 98 -6.38 13.51 -8.56
CA SER A 98 -5.19 13.31 -7.74
C SER A 98 -5.40 12.36 -6.54
N PRO A 99 -6.49 12.44 -5.76
CA PRO A 99 -6.76 11.48 -4.69
C PRO A 99 -6.81 10.04 -5.21
N ILE A 100 -7.37 9.83 -6.41
CA ILE A 100 -7.52 8.51 -7.03
C ILE A 100 -6.16 7.95 -7.43
N SER A 101 -5.26 8.78 -7.97
CA SER A 101 -3.91 8.33 -8.37
C SER A 101 -3.08 7.77 -7.21
N LEU A 102 -3.38 8.15 -5.97
CA LEU A 102 -2.71 7.64 -4.77
C LEU A 102 -3.15 6.22 -4.40
N GLY A 103 -4.32 5.77 -4.89
CA GLY A 103 -4.88 4.49 -4.50
C GLY A 103 -4.03 3.30 -4.89
N ARG A 104 -3.36 3.34 -6.05
CA ARG A 104 -2.41 2.28 -6.43
C ARG A 104 -1.29 2.15 -5.40
N THR A 105 -0.72 3.28 -4.96
CA THR A 105 0.37 3.28 -4.00
C THR A 105 -0.08 2.75 -2.64
N VAL A 106 -1.24 3.18 -2.14
CA VAL A 106 -1.81 2.70 -0.87
C VAL A 106 -2.02 1.18 -0.90
N VAL A 107 -2.66 0.66 -1.95
CA VAL A 107 -2.96 -0.77 -2.07
C VAL A 107 -1.69 -1.60 -2.26
N THR A 108 -0.76 -1.20 -3.14
CA THR A 108 0.51 -1.93 -3.34
C THR A 108 1.34 -1.94 -2.07
N ALA A 109 1.45 -0.81 -1.36
CA ALA A 109 2.22 -0.72 -0.13
C ALA A 109 1.59 -1.58 0.99
N SER A 110 0.26 -1.56 1.12
CA SER A 110 -0.48 -2.43 2.05
C SER A 110 -0.26 -3.91 1.76
N ALA A 111 -0.40 -4.31 0.49
CA ALA A 111 -0.17 -5.69 0.05
C ALA A 111 1.29 -6.15 0.27
N THR A 112 2.25 -5.25 0.03
CA THR A 112 3.67 -5.51 0.26
C THR A 112 3.96 -5.72 1.75
N ALA A 113 3.42 -4.86 2.61
CA ALA A 113 3.58 -4.98 4.07
C ALA A 113 3.09 -6.34 4.56
N VAL A 114 1.89 -6.77 4.14
CA VAL A 114 1.33 -8.09 4.48
C VAL A 114 2.16 -9.23 3.94
N TRP A 115 2.59 -9.15 2.68
CA TRP A 115 3.41 -10.20 2.07
C TRP A 115 4.74 -10.39 2.82
N LEU A 116 5.35 -9.32 3.32
CA LEU A 116 6.60 -9.42 4.10
C LEU A 116 6.42 -10.13 5.44
N VAL A 117 5.25 -10.03 6.10
CA VAL A 117 5.02 -10.57 7.45
C VAL A 117 4.04 -11.74 7.53
N ARG A 118 3.59 -12.27 6.38
CA ARG A 118 2.56 -13.33 6.33
C ARG A 118 2.87 -14.45 7.34
N SER A 119 1.88 -14.78 8.17
CA SER A 119 2.08 -15.65 9.35
C SER A 119 2.26 -17.13 9.02
N ASN A 120 1.74 -17.56 7.87
CA ASN A 120 1.80 -18.95 7.40
C ASN A 120 3.13 -19.34 6.73
N VAL A 121 4.12 -18.44 6.67
CA VAL A 121 5.46 -18.75 6.15
C VAL A 121 6.50 -18.85 7.28
N THR A 122 7.66 -19.43 6.97
CA THR A 122 8.75 -19.58 7.94
C THR A 122 9.48 -18.25 8.18
N THR A 123 10.23 -18.14 9.29
CA THR A 123 11.10 -16.99 9.55
C THR A 123 12.13 -16.78 8.44
N GLN A 124 12.73 -17.87 7.94
CA GLN A 124 13.67 -17.82 6.83
C GLN A 124 13.03 -17.29 5.55
N GLU A 125 11.79 -17.68 5.25
CA GLU A 125 11.06 -17.15 4.10
C GLU A 125 10.78 -15.65 4.24
N ARG A 126 10.36 -15.16 5.42
CA ARG A 126 10.19 -13.70 5.65
C ARG A 126 11.50 -12.94 5.48
N LEU A 127 12.61 -13.49 5.96
CA LEU A 127 13.93 -12.91 5.76
C LEU A 127 14.31 -12.88 4.27
N ARG A 128 14.12 -13.98 3.54
CA ARG A 128 14.35 -14.07 2.09
C ARG A 128 13.58 -13.00 1.32
N ARG A 129 12.31 -12.80 1.67
CA ARG A 129 11.44 -11.77 1.09
C ARG A 129 12.02 -10.37 1.29
N SER A 130 12.40 -10.03 2.53
CA SER A 130 13.02 -8.74 2.84
C SER A 130 14.35 -8.53 2.12
N MET A 131 15.22 -9.55 2.10
CA MET A 131 16.49 -9.49 1.36
C MET A 131 16.28 -9.29 -0.14
N SER A 132 15.26 -9.94 -0.73
CA SER A 132 14.91 -9.75 -2.14
C SER A 132 14.51 -8.31 -2.44
N PHE A 133 13.71 -7.69 -1.56
CA PHE A 133 13.39 -6.25 -1.66
C PHE A 133 14.63 -5.37 -1.52
N ARG A 134 15.52 -5.68 -0.59
CA ARG A 134 16.79 -4.96 -0.43
C ARG A 134 17.64 -5.05 -1.69
N ILE A 135 17.79 -6.23 -2.28
CA ILE A 135 18.49 -6.42 -3.56
C ILE A 135 17.88 -5.54 -4.63
N ARG A 136 16.55 -5.54 -4.81
CA ARG A 136 15.89 -4.67 -5.80
C ARG A 136 16.22 -3.20 -5.59
N THR A 137 16.17 -2.71 -4.35
CA THR A 137 16.52 -1.31 -4.03
C THR A 137 17.99 -1.00 -4.31
N LEU A 138 18.92 -1.91 -4.00
CA LEU A 138 20.34 -1.74 -4.31
C LEU A 138 20.58 -1.71 -5.83
N GLU A 139 19.89 -2.57 -6.59
CA GLU A 139 19.95 -2.58 -8.05
C GLU A 139 19.38 -1.31 -8.68
N GLU A 140 18.25 -0.81 -8.20
CA GLU A 140 17.68 0.46 -8.64
C GLU A 140 18.64 1.63 -8.35
N ARG A 141 19.31 1.62 -7.18
CA ARG A 141 20.32 2.63 -6.84
C ARG A 141 21.56 2.56 -7.72
N LEU A 142 22.01 1.36 -8.06
CA LEU A 142 23.12 1.16 -8.99
C LEU A 142 22.83 1.74 -10.38
N GLN A 143 21.57 1.80 -10.81
CA GLN A 143 21.17 2.41 -12.09
C GLN A 143 21.37 3.94 -12.11
N TYR A 144 21.50 4.58 -10.95
CA TYR A 144 21.79 6.01 -10.84
C TYR A 144 23.28 6.31 -10.66
N CYS A 145 24.15 5.29 -10.61
CA CYS A 145 25.59 5.46 -10.53
C CYS A 145 26.18 5.49 -11.93
N ASP A 146 26.95 6.53 -12.24
CA ASP A 146 27.74 6.62 -13.46
C ASP A 146 29.15 6.06 -13.22
N ASP A 147 29.95 5.91 -14.28
CA ASP A 147 31.36 5.50 -14.17
C ASP A 147 32.31 6.67 -13.85
N ASP A 148 31.76 7.77 -13.36
CA ASP A 148 32.53 8.94 -12.95
C ASP A 148 33.16 8.77 -11.55
N SER A 149 34.12 9.64 -11.25
CA SER A 149 34.79 9.63 -9.94
C SER A 149 33.86 9.99 -8.77
N ALA A 150 32.76 10.70 -9.04
CA ALA A 150 31.87 11.21 -8.00
C ALA A 150 31.01 10.11 -7.38
N THR A 151 30.54 9.16 -8.19
CA THR A 151 29.65 8.07 -7.74
C THR A 151 30.37 6.74 -7.53
N ARG A 152 31.64 6.59 -7.95
CA ARG A 152 32.43 5.35 -7.81
C ARG A 152 32.46 4.77 -6.38
N LYS A 153 32.65 5.61 -5.35
CA LYS A 153 32.67 5.14 -3.95
C LYS A 153 31.31 4.58 -3.54
N TYR A 154 30.23 5.21 -3.97
CA TYR A 154 28.87 4.77 -3.67
C TYR A 154 28.55 3.46 -4.38
N LYS A 155 28.93 3.31 -5.66
CA LYS A 155 28.83 2.06 -6.42
C LYS A 155 29.53 0.89 -5.72
N ILE A 156 30.78 1.08 -5.27
CA ILE A 156 31.53 0.05 -4.50
C ILE A 156 30.77 -0.35 -3.22
N GLN A 157 30.17 0.61 -2.50
CA GLN A 157 29.39 0.31 -1.30
C GLN A 157 28.15 -0.53 -1.62
N LEU A 158 27.39 -0.18 -2.66
CA LEU A 158 26.22 -0.93 -3.09
C LEU A 158 26.57 -2.36 -3.54
N ASP A 159 27.66 -2.52 -4.30
CA ASP A 159 28.15 -3.83 -4.74
C ASP A 159 28.63 -4.68 -3.54
N THR A 160 29.29 -4.05 -2.55
CA THR A 160 29.69 -4.71 -1.31
C THR A 160 28.46 -5.21 -0.54
N GLU A 161 27.43 -4.39 -0.37
CA GLU A 161 26.20 -4.80 0.30
C GLU A 161 25.50 -5.96 -0.45
N LEU A 162 25.48 -5.92 -1.78
CA LEU A 162 24.93 -7.01 -2.60
C LEU A 162 25.69 -8.32 -2.42
N GLN A 163 27.03 -8.26 -2.35
CA GLN A 163 27.87 -9.41 -2.09
C GLN A 163 27.57 -10.00 -0.70
N GLN A 164 27.48 -9.16 0.33
CA GLN A 164 27.16 -9.61 1.70
C GLN A 164 25.78 -10.29 1.79
N ILE A 165 24.78 -9.80 1.04
CA ILE A 165 23.47 -10.46 0.94
C ILE A 165 23.60 -11.80 0.22
N SER A 166 24.39 -11.86 -0.87
CA SER A 166 24.66 -13.11 -1.59
C SER A 166 25.30 -14.15 -0.69
N ASP A 167 26.32 -13.78 0.07
CA ASP A 167 27.04 -14.68 0.98
C ASP A 167 26.12 -15.21 2.08
N LEU A 168 25.34 -14.33 2.74
CA LEU A 168 24.34 -14.75 3.72
C LEU A 168 23.29 -15.69 3.09
N SER A 169 22.86 -15.42 1.86
CA SER A 169 21.88 -16.29 1.21
C SER A 169 22.44 -17.70 0.98
N ALA A 170 23.72 -17.81 0.58
CA ALA A 170 24.40 -19.08 0.39
C ALA A 170 24.56 -19.85 1.73
N ASP A 171 24.95 -19.17 2.80
CA ASP A 171 25.10 -19.76 4.15
C ASP A 171 23.78 -20.34 4.68
N LEU A 172 22.65 -19.73 4.30
CA LEU A 172 21.31 -20.19 4.65
C LEU A 172 20.74 -21.24 3.68
N GLY A 173 21.52 -21.69 2.71
CA GLY A 173 21.11 -22.66 1.70
C GLY A 173 20.09 -22.12 0.69
N MET A 174 20.03 -20.80 0.51
CA MET A 174 19.17 -20.13 -0.46
C MET A 174 19.96 -19.76 -1.71
N ALA A 175 19.35 -19.92 -2.88
CA ALA A 175 20.02 -19.68 -4.15
C ALA A 175 19.89 -18.22 -4.59
N PHE A 176 21.03 -17.52 -4.69
CA PHE A 176 21.11 -16.20 -5.31
C PHE A 176 21.07 -16.34 -6.85
N LYS A 177 20.03 -15.82 -7.48
CA LYS A 177 19.72 -16.03 -8.91
C LYS A 177 19.61 -14.70 -9.64
N THR A 178 19.80 -14.75 -10.95
CA THR A 178 19.57 -13.63 -11.87
C THR A 178 18.47 -14.01 -12.86
N SER A 179 17.50 -13.12 -13.05
CA SER A 179 16.42 -13.28 -14.02
C SER A 179 16.92 -13.06 -15.46
N LYS A 180 16.11 -13.43 -16.45
CA LYS A 180 16.41 -13.17 -17.88
C LYS A 180 16.61 -11.68 -18.19
N THR A 181 16.00 -10.79 -17.40
CA THR A 181 16.13 -9.33 -17.54
C THR A 181 17.28 -8.75 -16.71
N GLY A 182 18.16 -9.59 -16.16
CA GLY A 182 19.31 -9.15 -15.37
C GLY A 182 19.03 -8.78 -13.91
N ARG A 183 17.78 -8.89 -13.43
CA ARG A 183 17.41 -8.59 -12.04
C ARG A 183 17.79 -9.75 -11.12
N ARG A 184 18.51 -9.47 -10.03
CA ARG A 184 18.91 -10.45 -9.01
C ARG A 184 17.82 -10.67 -7.97
N TYR A 185 17.72 -11.89 -7.44
CA TYR A 185 16.76 -12.28 -6.40
C TYR A 185 17.22 -13.54 -5.65
N ILE A 186 16.60 -13.85 -4.50
CA ILE A 186 16.91 -15.05 -3.71
C ILE A 186 15.76 -16.04 -3.84
N ASP A 187 16.06 -17.25 -4.32
CA ASP A 187 15.20 -18.38 -4.67
C ASP A 187 14.08 -18.09 -5.67
N GLN A 188 13.22 -17.13 -5.33
CA GLN A 188 12.05 -16.71 -6.08
C GLN A 188 12.05 -15.18 -6.25
N PRO A 189 11.66 -14.65 -7.42
CA PRO A 189 11.58 -13.22 -7.66
C PRO A 189 10.51 -12.56 -6.77
N ILE A 190 10.63 -11.25 -6.57
CA ILE A 190 9.56 -10.47 -5.96
C ILE A 190 8.33 -10.54 -6.87
N PRO A 191 7.13 -10.85 -6.33
CA PRO A 191 5.90 -10.80 -7.10
C PRO A 191 5.69 -9.42 -7.73
N SER A 192 5.08 -9.36 -8.92
CA SER A 192 4.61 -8.10 -9.48
C SER A 192 3.57 -7.42 -8.57
N ASP A 193 3.38 -6.10 -8.68
CA ASP A 193 2.33 -5.37 -7.94
C ASP A 193 0.96 -6.06 -8.06
N THR A 194 0.58 -6.46 -9.28
CA THR A 194 -0.67 -7.16 -9.56
C THR A 194 -0.74 -8.50 -8.83
N GLN A 195 0.37 -9.24 -8.77
CA GLN A 195 0.42 -10.50 -8.04
C GLN A 195 0.35 -10.28 -6.53
N LEU A 196 1.03 -9.26 -5.98
CA LEU A 196 0.90 -8.88 -4.57
C LEU A 196 -0.56 -8.55 -4.23
N MET A 197 -1.24 -7.75 -5.07
CA MET A 197 -2.66 -7.43 -4.88
C MET A 197 -3.56 -8.66 -4.93
N ARG A 198 -3.35 -9.56 -5.91
CA ARG A 198 -4.09 -10.82 -6.00
C ARG A 198 -3.93 -11.65 -4.74
N GLU A 199 -2.69 -11.87 -4.30
CA GLU A 199 -2.42 -12.64 -3.09
C GLU A 199 -2.94 -11.94 -1.83
N PHE A 200 -3.03 -10.62 -1.82
CA PHE A 200 -3.54 -9.82 -0.70
C PHE A 200 -5.06 -9.93 -0.56
N PHE A 201 -5.80 -9.92 -1.68
CA PHE A 201 -7.26 -10.08 -1.67
C PHE A 201 -7.73 -11.55 -1.70
N ALA A 202 -6.87 -12.50 -2.10
CA ALA A 202 -7.21 -13.92 -2.20
C ALA A 202 -7.73 -14.54 -0.90
N ASP A 203 -7.21 -14.12 0.25
CA ASP A 203 -7.64 -14.64 1.56
C ASP A 203 -9.05 -14.16 1.95
N TYR A 204 -9.57 -13.10 1.28
CA TYR A 204 -10.84 -12.46 1.59
C TYR A 204 -11.92 -12.72 0.52
N ASP A 205 -11.53 -13.07 -0.69
CA ASP A 205 -12.43 -13.43 -1.79
C ASP A 205 -12.80 -14.93 -1.80
N GLN A 206 -12.97 -15.57 -0.63
CA GLN A 206 -13.36 -16.98 -0.54
C GLN A 206 -14.84 -17.25 -0.87
N GLU A 207 -15.66 -16.21 -1.10
CA GLU A 207 -17.01 -16.37 -1.62
C GLU A 207 -16.95 -16.67 -3.13
N GLU A 208 -17.22 -17.94 -3.44
CA GLU A 208 -17.45 -18.61 -4.74
C GLU A 208 -17.31 -17.77 -6.04
N GLY A 209 -16.12 -17.82 -6.67
CA GLY A 209 -15.99 -17.68 -8.13
C GLY A 209 -15.70 -16.30 -8.71
N GLU A 210 -15.79 -15.21 -7.93
CA GLU A 210 -15.58 -13.83 -8.43
C GLU A 210 -14.20 -13.21 -8.05
N SER A 211 -13.34 -13.98 -7.37
CA SER A 211 -12.09 -13.52 -6.72
C SER A 211 -10.99 -12.95 -7.62
N LYS A 212 -11.00 -13.26 -8.92
CA LYS A 212 -10.12 -12.58 -9.89
C LYS A 212 -10.68 -11.23 -10.36
N GLY A 213 -11.84 -10.84 -9.84
CA GLY A 213 -12.48 -9.57 -10.18
C GLY A 213 -11.84 -8.41 -9.43
N MET A 214 -11.73 -8.51 -8.10
CA MET A 214 -11.39 -7.36 -7.26
C MET A 214 -9.95 -6.88 -7.45
N ALA A 215 -8.95 -7.76 -7.31
CA ALA A 215 -7.55 -7.36 -7.44
C ALA A 215 -7.25 -6.77 -8.84
N GLU A 216 -7.74 -7.41 -9.90
CA GLU A 216 -7.63 -6.94 -11.27
C GLU A 216 -8.37 -5.62 -11.50
N PHE A 217 -9.58 -5.49 -10.95
CA PHE A 217 -10.36 -4.26 -11.03
C PHE A 217 -9.61 -3.11 -10.38
N VAL A 218 -9.18 -3.28 -9.12
CA VAL A 218 -8.45 -2.28 -8.34
C VAL A 218 -7.15 -1.88 -9.02
N GLN A 219 -6.39 -2.86 -9.51
CA GLN A 219 -5.13 -2.61 -10.22
C GLN A 219 -5.38 -1.82 -11.51
N ARG A 220 -6.30 -2.26 -12.36
CA ARG A 220 -6.60 -1.61 -13.65
C ARG A 220 -7.15 -0.21 -13.43
N PHE A 221 -8.04 -0.06 -12.46
CA PHE A 221 -8.69 1.19 -12.11
C PHE A 221 -7.66 2.25 -11.69
N TYR A 222 -6.87 1.98 -10.65
CA TYR A 222 -5.88 2.96 -10.20
C TYR A 222 -4.72 3.14 -11.19
N SER A 223 -4.36 2.10 -11.94
CA SER A 223 -3.37 2.24 -13.02
C SER A 223 -3.87 3.15 -14.14
N ALA A 224 -5.16 3.10 -14.49
CA ALA A 224 -5.75 4.01 -15.46
C ALA A 224 -5.69 5.46 -14.98
N ALA A 225 -5.89 5.70 -13.67
CA ALA A 225 -5.77 7.02 -13.07
C ALA A 225 -4.34 7.57 -13.14
N VAL A 226 -3.34 6.77 -12.77
CA VAL A 226 -1.92 7.18 -12.79
C VAL A 226 -1.43 7.49 -14.21
N HIS A 227 -1.88 6.74 -15.21
CA HIS A 227 -1.43 6.89 -16.61
C HIS A 227 -2.35 7.77 -17.47
N ALA A 228 -3.31 8.49 -16.89
CA ALA A 228 -4.27 9.32 -17.60
C ALA A 228 -4.96 8.60 -18.78
N ASN A 229 -5.27 7.32 -18.61
CA ASN A 229 -5.93 6.52 -19.64
C ASN A 229 -7.35 7.05 -19.91
N ALA A 230 -7.85 6.98 -21.15
CA ALA A 230 -9.19 7.43 -21.53
C ALA A 230 -10.30 6.83 -20.65
N ASN A 231 -10.14 5.58 -20.19
CA ASN A 231 -11.09 4.94 -19.26
C ASN A 231 -11.20 5.68 -17.91
N ASN A 232 -10.14 6.38 -17.49
CA ASN A 232 -10.17 7.19 -16.28
C ASN A 232 -11.01 8.47 -16.45
N LEU A 233 -11.15 8.99 -17.67
CA LEU A 233 -12.01 10.15 -17.94
C LEU A 233 -13.49 9.78 -17.88
N ALA A 234 -13.84 8.51 -18.11
CA ALA A 234 -15.20 8.01 -17.98
C ALA A 234 -15.70 7.94 -16.52
N ILE A 235 -14.80 8.07 -15.55
CA ILE A 235 -15.12 8.14 -14.12
C ILE A 235 -15.71 9.51 -13.76
N GLY A 236 -15.21 10.57 -14.41
CA GLY A 236 -15.68 11.93 -14.21
C GLY A 236 -16.85 12.26 -15.14
N THR A 237 -17.75 13.12 -14.68
CA THR A 237 -18.73 13.75 -15.56
C THR A 237 -18.20 15.10 -16.02
N LEU A 238 -18.31 15.39 -17.32
CA LEU A 238 -18.07 16.74 -17.84
C LEU A 238 -19.29 17.60 -17.56
N VAL A 239 -19.16 18.52 -16.60
CA VAL A 239 -20.19 19.49 -16.26
C VAL A 239 -19.87 20.78 -16.99
N ARG A 240 -20.82 21.25 -17.81
CA ARG A 240 -20.68 22.54 -18.49
C ARG A 240 -20.55 23.65 -17.44
N THR A 241 -19.53 24.48 -17.60
CA THR A 241 -19.30 25.66 -16.76
C THR A 241 -19.29 26.89 -17.67
N GLY A 242 -19.84 28.01 -17.23
CA GLY A 242 -19.80 29.26 -18.00
C GLY A 242 -20.62 29.28 -19.30
N THR A 243 -20.41 30.34 -20.08
CA THR A 243 -21.11 30.60 -21.35
C THR A 243 -20.43 29.92 -22.53
N SER A 244 -21.21 29.58 -23.56
CA SER A 244 -20.67 29.08 -24.82
C SER A 244 -20.06 30.22 -25.64
N ARG A 245 -18.96 29.95 -26.34
CA ARG A 245 -18.40 30.85 -27.35
C ARG A 245 -18.17 30.05 -28.63
N ASP A 246 -18.76 30.51 -29.73
CA ASP A 246 -18.60 29.91 -31.07
C ASP A 246 -18.94 28.40 -31.12
N GLY A 247 -19.94 27.96 -30.35
CA GLY A 247 -20.36 26.56 -30.27
C GLY A 247 -19.49 25.68 -29.37
N ALA A 248 -18.41 26.21 -28.79
CA ALA A 248 -17.63 25.54 -27.75
C ALA A 248 -18.16 25.90 -26.36
N HIS A 249 -18.09 24.94 -25.43
CA HIS A 249 -18.46 25.14 -24.02
C HIS A 249 -17.22 24.93 -23.14
N LEU A 250 -17.08 25.75 -22.10
CA LEU A 250 -16.21 25.41 -20.99
C LEU A 250 -16.86 24.25 -20.22
N ALA A 251 -16.04 23.29 -19.80
CA ALA A 251 -16.48 22.15 -19.02
C ALA A 251 -15.48 21.89 -17.90
N ALA A 252 -15.98 21.55 -16.73
CA ALA A 252 -15.20 21.04 -15.61
C ALA A 252 -15.42 19.54 -15.49
N ILE A 253 -14.38 18.82 -15.09
CA ILE A 253 -14.52 17.43 -14.66
C ILE A 253 -15.07 17.48 -13.23
N SER A 254 -16.14 16.72 -12.97
CA SER A 254 -16.74 16.58 -11.65
C SER A 254 -16.83 15.11 -11.26
N LEU A 255 -16.69 14.84 -9.96
CA LEU A 255 -16.95 13.53 -9.35
C LEU A 255 -18.01 13.67 -8.28
N SER A 256 -18.92 12.70 -8.21
CA SER A 256 -19.87 12.62 -7.13
C SER A 256 -19.19 12.16 -5.83
N ALA A 257 -19.71 12.60 -4.68
CA ALA A 257 -19.23 12.14 -3.37
C ALA A 257 -19.29 10.60 -3.25
N ARG A 258 -20.28 9.96 -3.90
CA ARG A 258 -20.42 8.50 -3.98
C ARG A 258 -19.25 7.84 -4.72
N GLU A 259 -18.85 8.37 -5.88
CA GLU A 259 -17.70 7.84 -6.63
C GLU A 259 -16.41 8.02 -5.85
N THR A 260 -16.20 9.21 -5.27
CA THR A 260 -15.06 9.46 -4.40
C THR A 260 -15.04 8.52 -3.19
N ALA A 261 -16.18 8.26 -2.56
CA ALA A 261 -16.31 7.32 -1.46
C ALA A 261 -15.89 5.90 -1.87
N ARG A 262 -16.31 5.41 -3.05
CA ARG A 262 -15.89 4.09 -3.57
C ARG A 262 -14.38 3.99 -3.72
N TYR A 263 -13.74 5.05 -4.19
CA TYR A 263 -12.29 5.04 -4.41
C TYR A 263 -11.52 5.11 -3.10
N LEU A 264 -11.96 5.95 -2.15
CA LEU A 264 -11.37 6.01 -0.82
C LEU A 264 -11.60 4.72 -0.03
N GLN A 265 -12.77 4.08 -0.18
CA GLN A 265 -13.12 2.85 0.52
C GLN A 265 -12.10 1.74 0.22
N THR A 266 -11.75 1.48 -1.03
CA THR A 266 -10.77 0.43 -1.36
C THR A 266 -9.39 0.70 -0.75
N MET A 267 -8.95 1.97 -0.75
CA MET A 267 -7.67 2.36 -0.13
C MET A 267 -7.70 2.15 1.39
N ALA A 268 -8.72 2.67 2.06
CA ALA A 268 -8.89 2.58 3.50
C ALA A 268 -9.11 1.13 3.98
N TYR A 269 -9.84 0.33 3.20
CA TYR A 269 -10.00 -1.12 3.43
C TYR A 269 -8.65 -1.82 3.40
N SER A 270 -7.87 -1.62 2.33
CA SER A 270 -6.56 -2.27 2.15
C SER A 270 -5.59 -1.91 3.27
N PHE A 271 -5.56 -0.63 3.67
CA PHE A 271 -4.71 -0.18 4.77
C PHE A 271 -5.15 -0.77 6.12
N THR A 272 -6.45 -0.72 6.44
CA THR A 272 -7.00 -1.30 7.69
C THR A 272 -6.68 -2.79 7.79
N LEU A 273 -6.81 -3.51 6.68
CA LEU A 273 -6.51 -4.92 6.59
C LEU A 273 -5.02 -5.21 6.82
N ALA A 274 -4.14 -4.46 6.17
CA ALA A 274 -2.70 -4.60 6.35
C ALA A 274 -2.29 -4.30 7.81
N TYR A 275 -2.86 -3.27 8.42
CA TYR A 275 -2.64 -2.95 9.82
C TYR A 275 -3.09 -4.09 10.74
N ALA A 276 -4.27 -4.67 10.50
CA ALA A 276 -4.78 -5.80 11.30
C ALA A 276 -3.87 -7.03 11.21
N VAL A 277 -3.37 -7.36 10.01
CA VAL A 277 -2.41 -8.45 9.81
C VAL A 277 -1.09 -8.17 10.55
N LEU A 278 -0.53 -6.97 10.43
CA LEU A 278 0.70 -6.61 11.14
C LEU A 278 0.48 -6.65 12.66
N SER A 279 -0.63 -6.13 13.16
CA SER A 279 -0.99 -6.17 14.59
C SER A 279 -1.05 -7.62 15.10
N SER A 280 -1.66 -8.52 14.33
CA SER A 280 -1.68 -9.95 14.63
C SER A 280 -0.28 -10.57 14.64
N TYR A 281 0.57 -10.24 13.65
CA TYR A 281 1.96 -10.68 13.58
C TYR A 281 2.77 -10.31 14.84
N PHE A 282 2.58 -9.09 15.36
CA PHE A 282 3.22 -8.62 16.60
C PHE A 282 2.49 -9.07 17.88
N GLY A 283 1.29 -9.66 17.77
CA GLY A 283 0.52 -10.21 18.89
C GLY A 283 -0.50 -9.25 19.53
N TYR A 284 -0.72 -8.08 18.94
CA TYR A 284 -1.65 -7.07 19.46
C TYR A 284 -3.13 -7.38 19.19
N GLY A 285 -3.44 -8.39 18.36
CA GLY A 285 -4.81 -8.87 18.13
C GLY A 285 -5.77 -7.77 17.63
N GLU A 286 -7.07 -7.91 17.90
CA GLU A 286 -8.04 -6.84 17.61
C GLU A 286 -7.94 -5.70 18.64
N SER A 287 -7.14 -4.69 18.31
CA SER A 287 -7.09 -3.46 19.08
C SER A 287 -8.41 -2.66 18.95
N PRO A 288 -8.75 -1.82 19.95
CA PRO A 288 -9.85 -0.86 19.81
C PRO A 288 -9.73 0.00 18.55
N ALA A 289 -8.49 0.26 18.12
CA ALA A 289 -8.18 0.99 16.90
C ALA A 289 -8.74 0.32 15.64
N ILE A 290 -8.50 -0.99 15.49
CA ILE A 290 -9.01 -1.78 14.36
C ILE A 290 -10.54 -1.76 14.33
N ARG A 291 -11.20 -1.93 15.48
CA ARG A 291 -12.68 -1.86 15.56
C ARG A 291 -13.23 -0.49 15.14
N LYS A 292 -12.57 0.58 15.57
CA LYS A 292 -12.95 1.95 15.19
C LYS A 292 -12.78 2.18 13.69
N ALA A 293 -11.67 1.71 13.11
CA ALA A 293 -11.45 1.75 11.67
C ALA A 293 -12.54 0.99 10.89
N TRP A 294 -12.95 -0.20 11.36
CA TRP A 294 -14.04 -0.96 10.73
C TRP A 294 -15.39 -0.23 10.78
N ASN A 295 -15.70 0.46 11.87
CA ASN A 295 -16.91 1.28 11.97
C ASN A 295 -16.89 2.47 10.99
N ALA A 296 -15.74 3.12 10.83
CA ALA A 296 -15.55 4.18 9.84
C ALA A 296 -15.72 3.63 8.41
N MET A 297 -15.14 2.47 8.13
CA MET A 297 -15.29 1.74 6.86
C MET A 297 -16.72 1.35 6.55
N ALA A 298 -17.50 0.89 7.53
CA ALA A 298 -18.92 0.59 7.35
C ALA A 298 -19.71 1.85 6.97
N THR A 299 -19.34 3.01 7.53
CA THR A 299 -19.94 4.29 7.16
C THR A 299 -19.57 4.71 5.74
N LEU A 300 -18.29 4.61 5.37
CA LEU A 300 -17.82 4.83 3.99
C LEU A 300 -18.57 3.94 2.99
N SER A 301 -18.74 2.66 3.32
CA SER A 301 -19.46 1.70 2.49
C SER A 301 -20.92 2.10 2.28
N ARG A 302 -21.62 2.58 3.32
CA ARG A 302 -23.00 3.08 3.18
C ARG A 302 -23.11 4.25 2.20
N ILE A 303 -22.15 5.17 2.21
CA ILE A 303 -22.10 6.30 1.26
C ILE A 303 -21.80 5.79 -0.16
N ALA A 304 -20.91 4.80 -0.29
CA ALA A 304 -20.55 4.22 -1.59
C ALA A 304 -21.72 3.47 -2.28
N VAL A 305 -22.68 2.95 -1.50
CA VAL A 305 -23.82 2.17 -2.00
C VAL A 305 -25.16 2.92 -1.98
N SER A 306 -25.27 4.10 -1.37
CA SER A 306 -26.54 4.84 -1.31
C SER A 306 -27.06 5.15 -2.72
N GLY A 307 -28.31 4.74 -2.98
CA GLY A 307 -29.05 5.06 -4.20
C GLY A 307 -29.37 6.56 -4.28
N THR A 308 -29.56 7.06 -5.50
CA THR A 308 -30.03 8.42 -5.78
C THR A 308 -31.47 8.62 -5.32
#